data_AF-A0A6N2ZNG7-F1
#
_entry.id   AF-A0A6N2ZNG7-F1
#
_cell.length_a   1.000
_cell.length_b   1.000
_cell.length_c   1.000
_cell.angle_alpha   90.00
_cell.angle_beta   90.00
_cell.angle_gamma   90.00
#
_symmetry.space_group_name_H-M   'P 1'
#
loop_
_entity.id
_entity.type
_entity.pdbx_description
1 polymer ?
#
loop_
_entity_poly.entity_id
_entity_poly.type
_entity_poly.pdbx_seq_one_letter_code
_entity_poly.pdbx_strand_id
1 'polypeptide(L)' 'MNDVNSLAHTSWNCKYHVVFAPKYRRKVFFGEKRREIGSILRTLCDWKGIKIIEAEVCLDHIHMLIEIPPKIAVASFMG' A
#
# COMPACT_ATOMS: atom_id res chain seq x y z
N MET A 1 -23.21 5.72 -0.35
CA MET A 1 -22.56 5.66 0.97
C MET A 1 -21.30 6.50 0.90
N ASN A 2 -21.12 7.46 1.79
CA ASN A 2 -19.96 8.35 1.71
C ASN A 2 -18.70 7.59 2.14
N ASP A 3 -17.72 7.48 1.24
CA ASP A 3 -16.37 6.95 1.49
C ASP A 3 -15.56 7.93 2.35
N VAL A 4 -16.04 8.24 3.56
CA VAL A 4 -15.39 9.21 4.46
C VAL A 4 -15.15 8.54 5.80
N ASN A 5 -13.89 8.44 6.18
CA ASN A 5 -13.44 7.96 7.48
C ASN A 5 -13.37 9.09 8.51
N SER A 6 -13.34 8.74 9.79
CA SER A 6 -13.31 9.71 10.89
C SER A 6 -12.21 9.41 11.91
N LEU A 7 -11.58 10.46 12.41
CA LEU A 7 -10.77 10.50 13.62
C LEU A 7 -11.48 11.41 14.65
N ALA A 8 -10.91 11.59 15.83
CA ALA A 8 -11.52 12.38 16.91
C ALA A 8 -11.97 13.80 16.48
N HIS A 9 -11.20 14.47 15.61
CA HIS A 9 -11.48 15.83 15.16
C HIS A 9 -11.26 16.02 13.65
N THR A 10 -11.35 14.95 12.85
CA THR A 10 -11.07 15.03 11.40
C THR A 10 -11.88 14.01 10.63
N SER A 11 -12.57 14.46 9.59
CA SER A 11 -13.14 13.59 8.55
C SER A 11 -12.19 13.56 7.36
N TRP A 12 -11.94 12.39 6.79
CA TRP A 12 -10.90 12.22 5.77
C TRP A 12 -11.24 11.12 4.77
N ASN A 13 -10.71 11.28 3.56
CA ASN A 13 -10.70 10.29 2.49
C ASN A 13 -9.36 10.44 1.76
N CYS A 14 -8.33 9.81 2.31
CA CYS A 14 -6.95 9.97 1.85
C CYS A 14 -6.49 8.66 1.22
N LYS A 15 -6.70 8.55 -0.09
CA LYS A 15 -6.28 7.42 -0.91
C LYS A 15 -5.05 7.80 -1.71
N TYR A 16 -4.05 6.93 -1.71
CA TYR A 16 -2.77 7.16 -2.39
C TYR A 16 -2.49 6.01 -3.34
N HIS A 17 -2.10 6.35 -4.57
CA HIS A 17 -1.55 5.40 -5.51
C HIS A 17 -0.02 5.37 -5.35
N VAL A 18 0.49 4.28 -4.80
CA VAL A 18 1.90 4.05 -4.55
C VAL A 18 2.43 3.03 -5.55
N VAL A 19 3.55 3.38 -6.18
CA VAL A 19 4.25 2.50 -7.13
C VAL A 19 5.72 2.41 -6.73
N PHE A 20 6.22 1.19 -6.64
CA PHE A 20 7.64 0.95 -6.42
C PHE A 20 8.13 -0.23 -7.26
N ALA A 21 9.41 -0.18 -7.62
CA ALA A 21 10.06 -1.16 -8.48
C ALA A 21 11.25 -1.78 -7.75
N PRO A 22 11.59 -3.04 -8.03
CA PRO A 22 12.82 -3.63 -7.55
C PRO A 22 14.01 -2.91 -8.19
N LYS A 23 15.17 -2.96 -7.53
CA LYS A 23 16.40 -2.38 -8.04
C LYS A 23 16.68 -2.88 -9.47
N TYR A 24 16.93 -1.95 -10.39
CA TYR A 24 17.13 -2.20 -11.83
C TYR A 24 15.93 -2.84 -12.56
N ARG A 25 14.69 -2.71 -12.05
CA ARG A 25 13.47 -3.29 -12.66
C ARG A 25 13.59 -4.80 -12.95
N ARG A 26 14.36 -5.51 -12.12
CA ARG A 26 14.49 -6.97 -12.23
C ARG A 26 13.12 -7.61 -12.06
N LYS A 27 12.79 -8.62 -12.86
CA LYS A 27 11.50 -9.32 -12.82
C LYS A 27 11.38 -10.31 -11.65
N VAL A 28 11.86 -9.91 -10.46
CA VAL A 28 11.99 -10.75 -9.26
C VAL A 28 10.71 -10.84 -8.44
N PHE A 29 9.77 -9.90 -8.66
CA PHE A 29 8.49 -9.88 -7.96
C PHE A 29 7.46 -10.84 -8.57
N PHE A 30 7.73 -11.33 -9.78
CA PHE A 30 6.81 -12.19 -10.53
C PHE A 30 7.21 -13.67 -10.43
N GLY A 31 6.25 -14.58 -10.63
CA GLY A 31 6.44 -16.02 -10.47
C GLY A 31 6.29 -16.48 -9.02
N GLU A 32 7.22 -17.31 -8.54
CA GLU A 32 7.14 -17.97 -7.22
C GLU A 32 7.02 -16.99 -6.06
N LYS A 33 7.70 -15.85 -6.14
CA LYS A 33 7.74 -14.83 -5.08
C LYS A 33 6.48 -13.96 -4.99
N ARG A 34 5.64 -13.96 -6.02
CA ARG A 34 4.46 -13.08 -6.11
C ARG A 34 3.52 -13.25 -4.92
N ARG A 35 3.25 -14.50 -4.53
CA ARG A 35 2.32 -14.82 -3.43
C ARG A 35 2.87 -14.39 -2.08
N GLU A 36 4.16 -14.65 -1.86
CA GLU A 36 4.86 -14.31 -0.62
C GLU A 36 4.95 -12.79 -0.42
N ILE A 37 5.35 -12.05 -1.47
CA ILE A 37 5.42 -10.58 -1.43
C ILE A 37 4.05 -9.98 -1.09
N GLY A 38 2.99 -10.46 -1.73
CA GLY A 38 1.63 -10.00 -1.43
C GLY A 38 1.22 -10.29 0.02
N SER A 39 1.68 -11.41 0.60
CA SER A 39 1.45 -11.72 2.03
C SER A 39 2.18 -10.73 2.93
N ILE A 40 3.46 -10.46 2.66
CA ILE A 40 4.29 -9.54 3.44
C ILE A 40 3.70 -8.13 3.41
N LEU A 41 3.30 -7.63 2.23
CA LEU A 41 2.73 -6.29 2.09
C LEU A 41 1.43 -6.13 2.87
N ARG A 42 0.57 -7.15 2.88
CA ARG A 42 -0.65 -7.17 3.71
C ARG A 42 -0.31 -7.08 5.19
N THR A 43 0.58 -7.96 5.67
CA THR A 43 1.00 -7.97 7.08
C THR A 43 1.59 -6.62 7.51
N LEU A 44 2.40 -5.98 6.68
CA LEU A 44 2.98 -4.67 6.98
C LEU A 44 1.93 -3.55 7.04
N CYS A 45 0.93 -3.58 6.15
CA CYS A 45 -0.17 -2.61 6.17
C CYS A 45 -1.05 -2.80 7.41
N ASP A 46 -1.35 -4.05 7.77
CA ASP A 46 -2.11 -4.39 8.98
C ASP A 46 -1.41 -3.89 10.25
N TRP A 47 -0.08 -4.08 10.35
CA TRP A 47 0.71 -3.58 11.48
C TRP A 47 0.69 -2.05 11.60
N LYS A 48 0.64 -1.33 10.48
CA LYS A 48 0.56 0.14 10.46
C LYS A 48 -0.88 0.66 10.54
N GLY A 49 -1.89 -0.20 10.55
CA GLY A 49 -3.30 0.18 10.52
C GLY A 49 -3.70 0.91 9.23
N ILE A 50 -3.09 0.54 8.11
CA ILE A 50 -3.33 1.10 6.78
C ILE A 50 -4.17 0.11 5.98
N LYS A 51 -5.21 0.61 5.30
CA LYS A 51 -6.09 -0.25 4.51
C LYS A 51 -5.61 -0.32 3.06
N ILE A 52 -5.45 -1.53 2.54
CA ILE A 52 -5.22 -1.76 1.11
C ILE A 52 -6.59 -1.82 0.43
N ILE A 53 -6.81 -0.97 -0.58
CA ILE A 53 -8.01 -1.00 -1.41
C ILE A 53 -7.76 -1.96 -2.58
N GLU A 54 -6.64 -1.75 -3.29
CA GLU A 54 -6.21 -2.59 -4.40
C GLU A 54 -4.70 -2.74 -4.37
N ALA A 55 -4.19 -3.90 -4.78
CA ALA A 55 -2.77 -4.13 -4.96
C ALA A 55 -2.53 -5.13 -6.09
N GLU A 56 -1.64 -4.76 -7.00
CA GLU A 56 -1.24 -5.58 -8.13
C GLU A 56 0.29 -5.70 -8.21
N VAL A 57 0.75 -6.95 -8.35
CA VAL A 57 2.16 -7.24 -8.58
C VAL A 57 2.36 -7.44 -10.09
N CYS A 58 2.92 -6.44 -10.74
CA CYS A 58 3.31 -6.47 -12.14
C CYS A 58 4.67 -7.17 -12.33
N LEU A 59 5.10 -7.32 -13.57
CA LEU A 59 6.36 -8.02 -13.90
C LEU A 59 7.59 -7.37 -13.27
N ASP A 60 7.67 -6.03 -13.30
CA ASP A 60 8.86 -5.26 -12.89
C ASP A 60 8.55 -4.15 -11.87
N HIS A 61 7.33 -4.09 -11.35
CA HIS A 61 6.89 -3.11 -10.35
C HIS A 61 5.64 -3.57 -9.61
N ILE A 62 5.26 -2.86 -8.55
CA ILE A 62 4.05 -3.13 -7.76
C ILE A 62 3.20 -1.86 -7.71
N HIS A 63 1.91 -1.99 -7.99
CA HIS A 63 0.90 -0.95 -7.80
C HIS A 63 0.12 -1.21 -6.53
N MET A 64 -0.07 -0.17 -5.71
CA MET A 64 -0.90 -0.24 -4.52
C MET A 64 -1.78 1.00 -4.44
N LEU A 65 -3.08 0.80 -4.29
CA LEU A 65 -4.03 1.82 -3.85
C LEU A 65 -4.30 1.61 -2.38
N ILE A 66 -3.83 2.54 -1.55
CA ILE A 66 -3.92 2.44 -0.09
C ILE A 66 -4.60 3.65 0.51
N GLU A 67 -5.27 3.43 1.64
CA GLU A 67 -5.94 4.45 2.41
C GLU A 67 -5.17 4.69 3.72
N ILE A 68 -4.56 5.87 3.83
CA ILE A 68 -3.67 6.24 4.94
C ILE A 68 -4.33 7.35 5.77
N PRO A 69 -4.51 7.17 7.08
CA PRO A 69 -4.99 8.25 7.95
C PRO A 69 -4.08 9.48 7.90
N PRO A 70 -4.62 10.71 7.90
CA PRO A 70 -3.82 11.93 7.74
C PRO A 70 -2.80 12.18 8.88
N LYS A 71 -2.93 11.47 10.01
CA LYS A 71 -1.96 11.48 11.10
C LYS A 71 -0.65 10.73 10.79
N ILE A 72 -0.63 9.91 9.73
CA ILE A 72 0.55 9.15 9.30
C ILE A 72 1.09 9.81 8.04
N ALA A 73 2.35 10.25 8.07
CA ALA A 73 3.02 10.78 6.89
C ALA A 73 3.25 9.66 5.87
N VAL A 74 2.94 9.92 4.59
CA VAL A 74 3.15 8.97 3.49
C VAL A 74 4.63 8.54 3.40
N ALA A 75 5.57 9.45 3.64
CA ALA A 75 7.00 9.12 3.69
C ALA A 75 7.33 8.06 4.76
N SER A 76 6.71 8.13 5.95
CA SER A 76 6.90 7.14 7.02
C SER A 76 6.29 5.76 6.70
N PHE A 77 5.30 5.72 5.81
CA PHE A 77 4.80 4.46 5.27
C PHE A 77 5.81 3.85 4.28
N MET A 78 6.41 4.66 3.41
CA MET A 78 7.34 4.20 2.37
C MET A 78 8.69 3.72 2.93
N GLY A 79 9.18 4.34 3.99
CA GLY A 79 10.51 4.07 4.58
C GLY A 79 11.36 5.32 4.66
#